data_AF-A0A9W3C339-F1
#
_entry.id   AF-A0A9W3C339-F1
#
_cell.length_a   1.000
_cell.length_b   1.000
_cell.length_c   1.000
_cell.angle_alpha   90.00
_cell.angle_beta   90.00
_cell.angle_gamma   90.00
#
_symmetry.space_group_name_H-M   'P 1'
#
loop_
_entity.id
_entity.type
_entity.pdbx_description
1 polymer ?
#
loop_
_entity_poly.entity_id
_entity_poly.type
_entity_poly.pdbx_seq_one_letter_code
_entity_poly.pdbx_strand_id
1 'polypeptide(L)'
;MNPSRECAGCGEQEEALITFPVSTLRRLCTDCLLKEHRNLFCPICLQVYLTPPPPQETLACLNCPSIAHLRCPSSAAADSPFTCPPCSDPNFSFFPKSHLLDQESSAADALVAAASISAVLMNNAAAGLKKEAEEKILAAKEAKKRAKEALGNLQDLVVKQKALEKKKNSNNPNPNKRKNSDR
;
A
#
# COMPACT_ATOMS: atom_id res chain seq x y z
N MET A 1 -17.76 13.97 8.28
CA MET A 1 -16.42 14.04 8.89
C MET A 1 -15.53 14.79 7.91
N ASN A 2 -15.12 16.01 8.25
CA ASN A 2 -14.16 16.74 7.45
C ASN A 2 -12.80 16.04 7.71
N PRO A 3 -12.16 15.38 6.72
CA PRO A 3 -10.87 14.78 6.98
C PRO A 3 -9.94 15.91 7.42
N SER A 4 -9.40 15.82 8.65
CA SER A 4 -8.53 16.87 9.19
C SER A 4 -7.43 17.13 8.17
N ARG A 5 -7.40 18.34 7.63
CA ARG A 5 -6.41 18.81 6.65
C ARG A 5 -5.14 19.19 7.41
N GLU A 6 -4.65 18.29 8.23
CA GLU A 6 -3.47 18.50 9.06
C GLU A 6 -2.35 17.58 8.59
N CYS A 7 -1.12 18.05 8.73
CA CYS A 7 0.04 17.21 8.50
C CYS A 7 0.08 16.10 9.56
N ALA A 8 0.02 14.84 9.14
CA ALA A 8 0.10 13.70 10.06
C ALA A 8 1.47 13.56 10.74
N GLY A 9 2.49 14.31 10.31
CA GLY A 9 3.83 14.30 10.90
C GLY A 9 4.00 15.34 12.02
N CYS A 10 3.52 16.56 11.81
CA CYS A 10 3.74 17.68 12.74
C CYS A 10 2.46 18.31 13.31
N GLY A 11 1.27 17.88 12.88
CA GLY A 11 -0.02 18.39 13.36
C GLY A 11 -0.43 19.77 12.84
N GLU A 12 0.40 20.40 11.99
CA GLU A 12 0.12 21.72 11.42
C GLU A 12 -1.04 21.68 10.43
N GLN A 13 -1.89 22.71 10.45
CA GLN A 13 -3.06 22.83 9.57
C GLN A 13 -2.67 23.30 8.15
N GLU A 14 -3.39 22.79 7.13
CA GLU A 14 -3.16 23.04 5.69
C GLU A 14 -3.29 24.52 5.29
N GLU A 15 -4.01 25.33 6.06
CA GLU A 15 -4.13 26.78 5.82
C GLU A 15 -2.76 27.50 5.84
N ALA A 16 -1.76 26.89 6.51
CA ALA A 16 -0.39 27.39 6.56
C ALA A 16 0.60 26.62 5.67
N LEU A 17 0.23 25.47 5.09
CA LEU A 17 1.17 24.55 4.43
C LEU A 17 0.54 23.73 3.30
N ILE A 18 1.26 23.57 2.19
CA ILE A 18 0.89 22.61 1.15
C ILE A 18 1.08 21.18 1.68
N THR A 19 0.01 20.38 1.67
CA THR A 19 0.04 18.97 2.09
C THR A 19 -0.11 18.01 0.90
N PHE A 20 0.56 16.87 0.99
CA PHE A 20 0.58 15.82 -0.02
C PHE A 20 0.07 14.49 0.54
N PRO A 21 -0.76 13.73 -0.20
CA PRO A 21 -1.18 12.41 0.23
C PRO A 21 -0.03 11.40 0.17
N VAL A 22 0.15 10.60 1.23
CA VAL A 22 1.10 9.46 1.28
C VAL A 22 0.42 8.11 1.46
N SER A 23 -0.84 8.12 1.88
CA SER A 23 -1.78 7.00 1.77
C SER A 23 -3.20 7.55 1.63
N THR A 24 -4.20 6.67 1.55
CA THR A 24 -5.62 7.07 1.50
C THR A 24 -6.07 7.86 2.73
N LEU A 25 -5.39 7.72 3.87
CA LEU A 25 -5.78 8.32 5.15
C LEU A 25 -4.73 9.26 5.73
N ARG A 26 -3.59 9.45 5.06
CA ARG A 26 -2.44 10.17 5.62
C ARG A 26 -1.92 11.21 4.64
N ARG A 27 -1.77 12.44 5.12
CA ARG A 27 -1.17 13.56 4.40
C ARG A 27 0.01 14.13 5.18
N LEU A 28 1.04 14.58 4.48
CA LEU A 28 2.22 15.21 5.07
C LEU A 28 2.49 16.55 4.39
N CYS A 29 2.93 17.55 5.15
CA CYS A 29 3.48 18.77 4.56
C CYS A 29 4.80 18.47 3.82
N THR A 30 5.24 19.39 2.95
CA THR A 30 6.49 19.27 2.17
C THR A 30 7.68 18.83 3.04
N ASP A 31 7.92 19.48 4.17
CA ASP A 31 9.08 19.19 5.03
C ASP A 31 8.98 17.79 5.69
N CYS A 32 7.83 17.43 6.25
CA CYS A 32 7.63 16.11 6.84
C CYS A 32 7.73 15.00 5.80
N LEU A 33 7.20 15.20 4.59
CA LEU A 33 7.28 14.23 3.52
C LEU A 33 8.74 13.96 3.11
N LEU A 34 9.52 15.02 2.90
CA LEU A 34 10.92 14.91 2.53
C LEU A 34 11.78 14.32 3.68
N LYS A 35 11.46 14.65 4.93
CA LYS A 35 12.11 14.07 6.11
C LYS A 35 11.75 12.60 6.34
N GLU A 36 10.59 12.13 5.92
CA GLU A 36 10.21 10.73 6.04
C GLU A 36 10.80 9.86 4.92
N HIS A 37 10.88 10.42 3.70
CA HIS A 37 11.33 9.70 2.52
C HIS A 37 12.70 10.16 2.00
N ARG A 38 13.66 10.32 2.93
CA ARG A 38 15.02 10.84 2.65
C ARG A 38 15.84 9.99 1.68
N ASN A 39 15.42 8.75 1.44
CA ASN A 39 16.07 7.80 0.55
C ASN A 39 15.53 7.86 -0.89
N LEU A 40 14.52 8.69 -1.17
CA LEU A 40 13.90 8.80 -2.50
C LEU A 40 14.40 9.98 -3.33
N PHE A 41 15.28 10.82 -2.78
CA PHE A 41 15.81 11.99 -3.46
C PHE A 41 17.18 12.39 -2.89
N CYS A 42 17.92 13.19 -3.65
CA CYS A 42 19.17 13.80 -3.18
C CYS A 42 18.86 14.97 -2.23
N PRO A 43 19.31 14.97 -0.95
CA PRO A 43 19.02 16.03 0.00
C PRO A 43 19.73 17.36 -0.30
N ILE A 44 20.60 17.39 -1.32
CA ILE A 44 21.35 18.59 -1.73
C ILE A 44 20.65 19.31 -2.89
N CYS A 45 20.35 18.59 -3.98
CA CYS A 45 19.75 19.17 -5.18
C CYS A 45 18.25 18.86 -5.35
N LEU A 46 17.67 18.12 -4.41
CA LEU A 46 16.24 17.77 -4.37
C LEU A 46 15.74 16.92 -5.56
N GLN A 47 16.65 16.44 -6.40
CA GLN A 47 16.32 15.53 -7.49
C GLN A 47 15.85 14.18 -6.95
N VAL A 48 14.65 13.77 -7.36
CA VAL A 48 14.02 12.50 -7.01
C VAL A 48 14.61 11.34 -7.82
N TYR A 49 14.90 10.23 -7.15
CA TYR A 49 15.41 9.02 -7.76
C TYR A 49 14.28 8.20 -8.38
N LEU A 50 14.04 8.38 -9.69
CA LEU A 50 13.13 7.53 -10.46
C LEU A 50 13.71 6.12 -10.66
N THR A 51 15.03 6.04 -10.74
CA THR A 51 15.80 4.79 -10.75
C THR A 51 16.87 4.89 -9.66
N PRO A 52 17.20 3.79 -8.95
CA PRO A 52 18.25 3.82 -7.96
C PRO A 52 19.56 4.30 -8.59
N PRO A 53 20.20 5.35 -8.05
CA PRO A 53 21.47 5.83 -8.58
C PRO A 53 22.56 4.76 -8.40
N PRO A 54 23.56 4.69 -9.31
CA PRO A 54 24.67 3.76 -9.18
C PRO A 54 25.43 3.99 -7.85
N PRO A 55 25.82 2.93 -7.12
CA PRO A 55 26.50 3.08 -5.83
C PRO A 55 27.77 3.94 -5.91
N GLN A 56 28.53 3.86 -7.02
CA GLN A 56 29.77 4.63 -7.21
C GLN A 56 29.54 6.14 -7.39
N GLU A 57 28.31 6.56 -7.65
CA GLU A 57 27.95 7.97 -7.87
C GLU A 57 27.18 8.57 -6.70
N THR A 58 27.22 7.89 -5.55
CA THR A 58 26.43 8.25 -4.37
C THR A 58 27.24 8.35 -3.09
N LEU A 59 26.74 9.17 -2.18
CA LEU A 59 27.21 9.32 -0.81
C LEU A 59 26.07 8.99 0.14
N ALA A 60 26.25 7.96 0.97
CA ALA A 60 25.29 7.62 2.02
C ALA A 60 25.57 8.45 3.28
N CYS A 61 24.52 8.96 3.91
CA CYS A 61 24.63 9.66 5.18
C CYS A 61 24.99 8.67 6.31
N LEU A 62 25.88 9.06 7.21
CA LEU A 62 26.23 8.24 8.38
C LEU A 62 25.08 7.99 9.35
N ASN A 63 24.16 8.95 9.46
CA ASN A 63 23.19 9.00 10.57
C ASN A 63 21.76 8.63 10.15
N CYS A 64 21.49 8.45 8.86
CA CYS A 64 20.14 8.13 8.36
C CYS A 64 20.21 7.54 6.94
N PRO A 65 19.12 6.95 6.41
CA PRO A 65 19.12 6.31 5.08
C PRO A 65 19.15 7.31 3.90
N SER A 66 19.59 8.54 4.11
CA SER A 66 19.66 9.56 3.04
C SER A 66 20.86 9.32 2.14
N ILE A 67 20.67 9.52 0.83
CA ILE A 67 21.68 9.33 -0.21
C ILE A 67 21.77 10.62 -1.01
N ALA A 68 22.98 11.13 -1.22
CA ALA A 68 23.26 12.27 -2.07
C ALA A 68 24.08 11.86 -3.30
N HIS A 69 24.04 12.67 -4.36
CA HIS A 69 24.95 12.48 -5.49
C HIS A 69 26.38 12.83 -5.07
N LEU A 70 27.36 12.01 -5.46
CA LEU A 70 28.78 12.28 -5.22
C LEU A 70 29.22 13.64 -5.78
N ARG A 71 28.67 14.05 -6.93
CA ARG A 71 29.02 15.31 -7.62
C ARG A 71 28.25 16.54 -7.15
N CYS A 72 27.36 16.43 -6.17
CA CYS A 72 26.67 17.61 -5.65
C CYS A 72 27.65 18.54 -4.92
N PRO A 73 27.49 19.88 -5.01
CA PRO A 73 28.49 20.86 -4.58
C PRO A 73 28.73 20.94 -3.06
N SER A 74 27.91 20.27 -2.25
CA SER A 74 28.08 20.13 -0.79
C SER A 74 28.39 18.69 -0.35
N SER A 75 28.80 17.85 -1.30
CA SER A 75 29.36 16.52 -1.03
C SER A 75 30.65 16.66 -0.24
N ALA A 76 30.80 15.82 0.79
CA ALA A 76 31.92 15.87 1.73
C ALA A 76 33.28 15.97 1.02
N ALA A 77 34.22 16.70 1.64
CA ALA A 77 35.62 16.68 1.22
C ALA A 77 36.10 15.23 1.14
N ALA A 78 37.04 14.93 0.24
CA ALA A 78 37.45 13.57 -0.11
C ALA A 78 37.79 12.64 1.08
N ASP A 79 38.09 13.21 2.25
CA ASP A 79 38.53 12.50 3.46
C ASP A 79 37.49 12.48 4.61
N SER A 80 36.30 13.07 4.45
CA SER A 80 35.28 13.07 5.51
C SER A 80 34.01 12.31 5.12
N PRO A 81 33.41 11.58 6.08
CA PRO A 81 32.18 10.85 5.80
C PRO A 81 31.01 11.82 5.63
N PHE A 82 30.14 11.53 4.69
CA PHE A 82 29.01 12.38 4.37
C PHE A 82 27.94 12.38 5.48
N THR A 83 27.49 13.58 5.86
CA THR A 83 26.33 13.80 6.72
C THR A 83 25.37 14.72 6.00
N CYS A 84 24.12 14.27 5.81
CA CYS A 84 23.13 15.05 5.08
C CYS A 84 22.68 16.30 5.88
N PRO A 85 22.19 17.36 5.22
CA PRO A 85 21.78 18.59 5.89
C PRO A 85 20.81 18.39 7.08
N PRO A 86 19.77 17.53 6.99
CA PRO A 86 18.89 17.26 8.14
C PRO A 86 19.55 16.56 9.34
N CYS A 87 20.69 15.91 9.16
CA CYS A 87 21.45 15.27 10.24
C CYS A 87 22.55 16.18 10.79
N SER A 88 23.03 17.14 9.99
CA SER A 88 24.02 18.12 10.42
C SER A 88 23.41 19.26 11.23
N ASP A 89 22.15 19.64 10.94
CA ASP A 89 21.43 20.68 11.67
C ASP A 89 20.05 20.15 12.15
N PRO A 90 19.80 20.07 13.46
CA PRO A 90 18.50 19.62 14.00
C PRO A 90 17.33 20.56 13.67
N ASN A 91 17.61 21.83 13.36
CA ASN A 91 16.60 22.82 12.98
C ASN A 91 16.39 22.90 11.46
N PHE A 92 17.08 22.05 10.69
CA PHE A 92 16.98 22.04 9.24
C PHE A 92 15.53 21.82 8.78
N SER A 93 15.10 22.61 7.80
CA SER A 93 13.84 22.44 7.10
C SER A 93 14.08 22.46 5.59
N PHE A 94 13.52 21.49 4.87
CA PHE A 94 13.50 21.53 3.41
C PHE A 94 12.57 22.62 2.87
N PHE A 95 11.61 23.05 3.68
CA PHE A 95 10.59 24.02 3.32
C PHE A 95 10.31 24.95 4.50
N PRO A 96 11.12 26.02 4.66
CA PRO A 96 10.94 27.00 5.74
C PRO A 96 9.55 27.67 5.66
N LYS A 97 8.89 27.82 6.80
CA LYS A 97 7.53 28.40 6.88
C LYS A 97 7.51 29.93 6.71
N SER A 98 8.64 30.58 6.95
CA SER A 98 8.79 32.03 6.78
C SER A 98 9.06 32.34 5.30
N HIS A 99 8.10 33.00 4.64
CA HIS A 99 8.19 33.59 3.30
C HIS A 99 9.27 34.69 3.20
N LEU A 100 10.53 34.37 3.48
CA LEU A 100 11.64 35.29 3.20
C LEU A 100 12.08 35.05 1.76
N LEU A 101 11.77 36.05 0.95
CA LEU A 101 11.75 36.14 -0.51
C LEU A 101 13.11 35.91 -1.22
N ASP A 102 14.10 35.34 -0.53
CA ASP A 102 15.48 35.19 -1.06
C ASP A 102 15.82 33.76 -1.49
N GLN A 103 14.94 32.77 -1.26
CA GLN A 103 15.20 31.35 -1.57
C GLN A 103 14.06 30.64 -2.32
N GLU A 104 13.33 31.36 -3.19
CA GLU A 104 12.23 30.79 -3.96
C GLU A 104 12.61 29.55 -4.76
N SER A 105 13.83 29.50 -5.32
CA SER A 105 14.26 28.36 -6.14
C SER A 105 14.33 27.05 -5.34
N SER A 106 14.90 27.06 -4.13
CA SER A 106 15.01 25.83 -3.32
C SER A 106 13.68 25.38 -2.73
N ALA A 107 12.78 26.33 -2.42
CA ALA A 107 11.43 26.03 -1.97
C ALA A 107 10.60 25.40 -3.09
N ALA A 108 10.73 25.90 -4.33
CA ALA A 108 10.09 25.33 -5.51
C ALA A 108 10.59 23.90 -5.79
N ASP A 109 11.90 23.69 -5.75
CA ASP A 109 12.49 22.36 -5.94
C ASP A 109 12.03 21.36 -4.85
N ALA A 110 11.94 21.81 -3.59
CA ALA A 110 11.41 20.99 -2.50
C ALA A 110 9.93 20.61 -2.73
N LEU A 111 9.13 21.55 -3.23
CA LEU A 111 7.73 21.31 -3.56
C LEU A 111 7.58 20.31 -4.72
N VAL A 112 8.38 20.46 -5.78
CA VAL A 112 8.39 19.54 -6.93
C VAL A 112 8.85 18.14 -6.51
N ALA A 113 9.89 18.05 -5.68
CA ALA A 113 10.37 16.78 -5.15
C ALA A 113 9.30 16.09 -4.30
N ALA A 114 8.65 16.84 -3.40
CA ALA A 114 7.55 16.36 -2.57
C ALA A 114 6.36 15.86 -3.40
N ALA A 115 5.92 16.64 -4.39
CA ALA A 115 4.85 16.24 -5.30
C ALA A 115 5.19 14.95 -6.06
N SER A 116 6.41 14.85 -6.56
CA SER A 116 6.89 13.69 -7.32
C SER A 116 6.95 12.43 -6.44
N ILE A 117 7.46 12.54 -5.22
CA ILE A 117 7.49 11.44 -4.24
C ILE A 117 6.07 11.01 -3.88
N SER A 118 5.17 11.96 -3.58
CA SER A 118 3.77 11.66 -3.28
C SER A 118 3.09 10.91 -4.42
N ALA A 119 3.33 11.32 -5.68
CA ALA A 119 2.81 10.61 -6.85
C ALA A 119 3.31 9.16 -6.93
N VAL A 120 4.60 8.91 -6.70
CA VAL A 120 5.18 7.55 -6.66
C VAL A 120 4.54 6.72 -5.55
N LEU A 121 4.43 7.27 -4.33
CA LEU A 121 3.82 6.57 -3.19
C LEU A 121 2.35 6.22 -3.47
N MET A 122 1.58 7.14 -4.04
CA MET A 122 0.18 6.92 -4.40
C MET A 122 0.02 5.85 -5.48
N ASN A 123 0.88 5.88 -6.50
CA ASN A 123 0.86 4.88 -7.56
C ASN A 123 1.21 3.49 -7.02
N ASN A 124 2.20 3.40 -6.13
CA ASN A 124 2.56 2.14 -5.47
C ASN A 124 1.43 1.61 -4.58
N ALA A 125 0.79 2.48 -3.80
CA ALA A 125 -0.37 2.11 -2.98
C ALA A 125 -1.54 1.64 -3.85
N ALA A 126 -1.84 2.34 -4.94
CA ALA A 126 -2.88 1.96 -5.88
C ALA A 126 -2.58 0.61 -6.56
N ALA A 127 -1.33 0.37 -6.95
CA ALA A 127 -0.90 -0.92 -7.51
C ALA A 127 -1.07 -2.07 -6.50
N GLY A 128 -0.71 -1.84 -5.23
CA GLY A 128 -0.93 -2.80 -4.15
C GLY A 128 -2.41 -3.14 -3.96
N LEU A 129 -3.28 -2.13 -3.90
CA LEU A 129 -4.74 -2.32 -3.76
C LEU A 129 -5.35 -3.07 -4.94
N LYS A 130 -4.89 -2.80 -6.17
CA LYS A 130 -5.34 -3.54 -7.36
C LYS A 130 -4.96 -5.01 -7.27
N LYS A 131 -3.71 -5.30 -6.92
CA LYS A 131 -3.23 -6.68 -6.74
C LYS A 131 -4.04 -7.42 -5.67
N GLU A 132 -4.28 -6.80 -4.53
CA GLU A 132 -5.08 -7.39 -3.46
C GLU A 132 -6.53 -7.63 -3.90
N ALA A 133 -7.13 -6.71 -4.67
CA ALA A 133 -8.47 -6.89 -5.20
C ALA A 133 -8.55 -8.07 -6.18
N GLU A 134 -7.55 -8.23 -7.05
CA GLU A 134 -7.46 -9.36 -7.99
C GLU A 134 -7.34 -10.70 -7.24
N GLU A 135 -6.48 -10.77 -6.22
CA GLU A 135 -6.31 -11.96 -5.38
C GLU A 135 -7.64 -12.33 -4.68
N LYS A 136 -8.36 -11.35 -4.13
CA LYS A 136 -9.67 -11.57 -3.49
C LYS A 136 -10.73 -12.04 -4.48
N ILE A 137 -10.74 -11.51 -5.71
CA ILE A 137 -11.66 -11.95 -6.77
C ILE A 137 -11.40 -13.42 -7.13
N LEU A 138 -10.14 -13.82 -7.26
CA LEU A 138 -9.77 -15.20 -7.57
C LEU A 138 -10.14 -16.16 -6.45
N ALA A 139 -9.83 -15.80 -5.20
CA ALA A 139 -10.20 -16.59 -4.02
C ALA A 139 -11.73 -16.76 -3.91
N ALA A 140 -12.50 -15.70 -4.15
CA ALA A 140 -13.97 -15.75 -4.14
C ALA A 140 -14.54 -16.63 -5.26
N LYS A 141 -13.95 -16.58 -6.46
CA LYS A 141 -14.33 -17.46 -7.58
C LYS A 141 -14.07 -18.93 -7.25
N GLU A 142 -12.92 -19.23 -6.67
CA GLU A 142 -12.58 -20.60 -6.26
C GLU A 142 -13.49 -21.11 -5.15
N ALA A 143 -13.74 -20.30 -4.12
CA ALA A 143 -14.69 -20.65 -3.05
C ALA A 143 -16.10 -20.93 -3.61
N LYS A 144 -16.57 -20.10 -4.56
CA LYS A 144 -17.85 -20.30 -5.24
C LYS A 144 -17.87 -21.59 -6.06
N LYS A 145 -16.77 -21.93 -6.75
CA LYS A 145 -16.65 -23.20 -7.49
C LYS A 145 -16.75 -24.39 -6.54
N ARG A 146 -15.97 -24.40 -5.46
CA ARG A 146 -15.99 -25.47 -4.44
C ARG A 146 -17.37 -25.61 -3.80
N ALA A 147 -18.06 -24.51 -3.50
CA ALA A 147 -19.41 -24.54 -2.96
C ALA A 147 -20.42 -25.17 -3.95
N LYS A 148 -20.33 -24.85 -5.24
CA LYS A 148 -21.18 -25.47 -6.27
C LYS A 148 -20.92 -26.97 -6.41
N GLU A 149 -19.66 -27.39 -6.39
CA GLU A 149 -19.29 -28.82 -6.45
C GLU A 149 -19.83 -29.59 -5.23
N ALA A 150 -19.71 -29.02 -4.03
CA ALA A 150 -20.27 -29.62 -2.82
C ALA A 150 -21.80 -29.77 -2.89
N LEU A 151 -22.51 -28.76 -3.41
CA LEU A 151 -23.96 -28.84 -3.62
C LEU A 151 -24.35 -29.90 -4.65
N GLY A 152 -23.58 -30.05 -5.74
CA GLY A 152 -23.78 -31.12 -6.71
C GLY A 152 -23.62 -32.51 -6.08
N ASN A 153 -22.55 -32.72 -5.32
CA ASN A 153 -22.32 -33.97 -4.60
C ASN A 153 -23.45 -34.30 -3.61
N LEU A 154 -23.98 -33.31 -2.90
CA LEU A 154 -25.12 -33.50 -1.99
C LEU A 154 -26.38 -33.95 -2.74
N GLN A 155 -26.66 -33.38 -3.92
CA GLN A 155 -27.81 -33.79 -4.74
C GLN A 155 -27.70 -35.26 -5.16
N ASP A 156 -26.51 -35.69 -5.60
CA ASP A 156 -26.25 -37.08 -5.98
C ASP A 156 -26.44 -38.05 -4.82
N LEU A 157 -25.99 -37.68 -3.61
CA LEU A 157 -26.18 -38.48 -2.40
C LEU A 157 -27.67 -38.61 -2.04
N VAL A 158 -28.45 -37.53 -2.15
CA VAL A 158 -29.90 -37.56 -1.89
C VAL A 158 -30.62 -38.49 -2.87
N VAL A 159 -30.27 -38.46 -4.16
CA VAL A 159 -30.85 -39.36 -5.17
C VAL A 159 -30.51 -40.82 -4.86
N LYS A 160 -29.25 -41.11 -4.53
CA LYS A 160 -28.81 -42.47 -4.14
C LYS A 160 -29.55 -42.97 -2.89
N GLN A 161 -29.71 -42.12 -1.88
CA GLN A 161 -30.41 -42.48 -0.64
C GLN A 161 -31.89 -42.81 -0.91
N LYS A 162 -32.60 -41.97 -1.68
CA LYS A 162 -34.00 -42.24 -2.08
C LYS A 162 -34.14 -43.57 -2.84
N ALA A 163 -33.18 -43.90 -3.70
CA ALA A 163 -33.18 -45.17 -4.43
C ALA A 163 -32.95 -46.39 -3.50
N LEU A 164 -32.06 -46.25 -2.51
CA LEU A 164 -31.82 -47.28 -1.50
C LEU A 164 -33.04 -47.50 -0.59
N GLU A 165 -33.71 -46.42 -0.17
CA GLU A 165 -34.95 -46.47 0.62
C GLU A 165 -36.08 -47.17 -0.15
N LYS A 166 -36.25 -46.86 -1.44
CA LYS A 166 -37.24 -47.53 -2.29
C LYS A 166 -36.98 -49.04 -2.39
N LYS A 167 -35.71 -49.45 -2.56
CA LYS A 167 -35.32 -50.87 -2.60
C LYS A 167 -35.59 -51.58 -1.27
N LYS A 168 -35.30 -50.94 -0.12
CA LYS A 168 -35.64 -51.50 1.21
C LYS A 168 -37.14 -51.70 1.37
N ASN A 169 -37.95 -50.75 0.92
CA ASN A 169 -39.42 -50.86 1.01
C ASN A 169 -39.99 -51.97 0.10
N SER A 170 -39.39 -52.20 -1.07
CA SER A 170 -39.81 -53.29 -1.96
C SER A 170 -39.39 -54.68 -1.45
N ASN A 171 -38.27 -54.79 -0.72
CA ASN A 171 -37.78 -56.06 -0.17
C ASN A 171 -38.41 -56.44 1.18
N ASN A 172 -39.25 -55.58 1.78
CA ASN A 172 -40.02 -55.89 2.98
C ASN A 172 -41.53 -55.86 2.66
N PRO A 173 -42.07 -56.89 1.97
CA PRO A 173 -43.50 -56.96 1.73
C PRO A 173 -44.20 -57.13 3.07
N ASN A 174 -44.99 -56.11 3.45
CA ASN A 174 -45.85 -56.13 4.63
C ASN A 174 -46.63 -57.47 4.69
N PRO A 175 -46.43 -58.32 5.72
CA PRO A 175 -47.02 -59.66 5.77
C PRO A 175 -48.55 -59.65 5.94
N ASN A 176 -49.19 -58.50 6.18
CA ASN A 176 -50.60 -58.41 6.56
C ASN A 176 -51.62 -58.18 5.43
N LYS A 177 -51.27 -58.46 4.16
CA LYS A 177 -52.24 -58.32 3.05
C LYS A 177 -52.44 -59.62 2.27
N ARG A 178 -52.95 -60.67 2.92
CA ARG A 178 -53.59 -61.79 2.23
C ARG A 178 -54.85 -62.24 2.97
N LYS A 179 -55.90 -62.43 2.15
CA LYS A 179 -57.21 -63.04 2.42
C LYS A 179 -58.30 -62.12 2.96
N ASN A 180 -59.03 -61.49 2.04
CA ASN A 180 -60.49 -61.62 2.06
C ASN A 180 -61.04 -61.49 0.62
N SER A 181 -61.10 -62.63 -0.08
CA SER A 181 -61.84 -62.80 -1.32
C SER A 181 -62.10 -64.30 -1.44
N ASP A 182 -63.20 -64.74 -0.81
CA ASP A 182 -64.00 -65.93 -1.13
C ASP A 182 -64.91 -66.22 0.06
N ARG A 183 -66.08 -65.57 0.08
CA ARG A 183 -67.31 -66.14 0.62
C ARG A 183 -68.52 -65.33 0.17
#